data_AF-A0A8T1WSJ6-F1
#
_entry.id   AF-A0A8T1WSJ6-F1
#
_cell.length_a   1.000
_cell.length_b   1.000
_cell.length_c   1.000
_cell.angle_alpha   90.00
_cell.angle_beta   90.00
_cell.angle_gamma   90.00
#
_symmetry.space_group_name_H-M   'P 1'
#
loop_
_entity.id
_entity.type
_entity.pdbx_description
1 polymer ?
#
loop_
_entity_poly.entity_id
_entity_poly.type
_entity_poly.pdbx_seq_one_letter_code
_entity_poly.pdbx_strand_id
1 'polypeptide(L)'
;MTTTNSIGTMDRMEVGGRFEFFRIFHRLIVFFIALWYVWISVKAFGASITVLRGFESKDLGVVIHKSTLITSYAGSAKINDSPLVKTILKGSTAVRDDTLFLESATTHSFTGCTQVDGFDEAVYSNTFLRFMFTSLQEDATYNLTYLTELELIAPVVDCTFDLLASSDKTVLRVYYLARQKSAPTETLLLSTSMSSQDYQVAQQFQSGAGMLLTIAAIDDMQAKKVTHHFATALNYPYEAKPQFVYSEFKGVEDDNFWLFETIPREDSIDPIKEVRSARRMGGYIDDPIAQSNVEIMSWNLPTDPAAELTNWEWHVFASLHDSWAWTHSIHGIFALDVVFDLSVLFFMIYRRLRQGHFWVGDAFATISNALLYRGVLVFISNHLNGYWTFTEFCLAIGNVY
;
A
#
# COMPACT_ATOMS: atom_id res chain seq x y z
N MET A 1 -1.25 4.50 91.82
CA MET A 1 -1.15 3.50 90.74
C MET A 1 -1.74 4.10 89.46
N THR A 2 -0.84 4.68 88.67
CA THR A 2 -0.64 4.41 87.24
C THR A 2 -1.80 3.87 86.39
N THR A 3 -2.13 4.67 85.35
CA THR A 3 -2.31 4.30 83.93
C THR A 3 -3.20 3.13 83.56
N THR A 4 -4.29 3.42 82.83
CA THR A 4 -4.54 2.96 81.44
C THR A 4 -5.94 3.38 81.01
N ASN A 5 -6.06 4.32 80.05
CA ASN A 5 -7.22 4.46 79.14
C ASN A 5 -6.98 5.53 78.05
N SER A 6 -5.78 5.59 77.47
CA SER A 6 -5.45 6.52 76.37
C SER A 6 -4.87 5.84 75.12
N ILE A 7 -4.72 4.51 75.11
CA ILE A 7 -4.13 3.78 73.98
C ILE A 7 -5.20 3.39 72.95
N GLY A 8 -6.44 3.12 73.37
CA GLY A 8 -7.53 2.72 72.46
C GLY A 8 -8.08 3.82 71.55
N THR A 9 -7.78 5.10 71.83
CA THR A 9 -8.22 6.26 71.03
C THR A 9 -7.16 6.73 70.03
N MET A 10 -5.86 6.61 70.33
CA MET A 10 -4.78 6.94 69.39
C MET A 10 -4.64 5.91 68.27
N ASP A 11 -4.70 4.61 68.55
CA ASP A 11 -4.65 3.58 67.49
C ASP A 11 -5.89 3.63 66.57
N ARG A 12 -7.06 3.99 67.10
CA ARG A 12 -8.27 4.22 66.30
C ARG A 12 -8.20 5.48 65.44
N MET A 13 -7.52 6.54 65.91
CA MET A 13 -7.28 7.76 65.14
C MET A 13 -6.22 7.56 64.06
N GLU A 14 -5.15 6.80 64.31
CA GLU A 14 -4.13 6.48 63.30
C GLU A 14 -4.68 5.58 62.18
N VAL A 15 -5.49 4.58 62.53
CA VAL A 15 -6.18 3.73 61.55
C VAL A 15 -7.20 4.55 60.75
N GLY A 16 -8.00 5.39 61.42
CA GLY A 16 -8.95 6.30 60.76
C GLY A 16 -8.28 7.29 59.78
N GLY A 17 -7.15 7.89 60.17
CA GLY A 17 -6.39 8.83 59.34
C GLY A 17 -5.74 8.17 58.12
N ARG A 18 -5.23 6.93 58.25
CA ARG A 18 -4.71 6.15 57.11
C ARG A 18 -5.81 5.81 56.12
N PHE A 19 -6.98 5.37 56.58
CA PHE A 19 -8.13 5.08 55.71
C PHE A 19 -8.66 6.33 54.99
N GLU A 20 -8.69 7.50 55.64
CA GLU A 20 -9.08 8.75 54.98
C GLU A 20 -8.07 9.21 53.93
N PHE A 21 -6.77 9.08 54.21
CA PHE A 21 -5.71 9.37 53.24
C PHE A 21 -5.82 8.50 52.00
N PHE A 22 -5.96 7.17 52.16
CA PHE A 22 -6.16 6.25 51.04
C PHE A 22 -7.43 6.57 50.24
N ARG A 23 -8.52 6.95 50.92
CA ARG A 23 -9.77 7.34 50.25
C ARG A 23 -9.63 8.62 49.43
N ILE A 24 -8.95 9.63 49.95
CA ILE A 24 -8.68 10.88 49.23
C ILE A 24 -7.77 10.62 48.03
N PHE A 25 -6.69 9.86 48.24
CA PHE A 25 -5.75 9.49 47.19
C PHE A 25 -6.43 8.71 46.06
N HIS A 26 -7.25 7.72 46.38
CA HIS A 26 -8.07 6.99 45.41
C HIS A 26 -8.98 7.92 44.60
N ARG A 27 -9.67 8.87 45.26
CA ARG A 27 -10.55 9.83 44.57
C ARG A 27 -9.80 10.77 43.64
N LEU A 28 -8.58 11.18 44.00
CA LEU A 28 -7.71 11.96 43.13
C LEU A 28 -7.28 11.15 41.90
N ILE A 29 -6.90 9.88 42.08
CA ILE A 29 -6.57 8.99 40.95
C ILE A 29 -7.77 8.85 40.01
N VAL A 30 -8.97 8.58 40.55
CA VAL A 30 -10.19 8.46 39.74
C VAL A 30 -10.48 9.75 38.97
N PHE A 31 -10.26 10.91 39.59
CA PHE A 31 -10.39 12.20 38.91
C PHE A 31 -9.41 12.37 37.74
N PHE A 32 -8.14 11.98 37.90
CA PHE A 32 -7.17 12.00 36.81
C PHE A 32 -7.52 11.01 35.69
N ILE A 33 -8.00 9.82 36.04
CA ILE A 33 -8.49 8.84 35.06
C ILE A 33 -9.68 9.40 34.28
N ALA A 34 -10.57 10.16 34.94
CA ALA A 34 -11.70 10.82 34.28
C ALA A 34 -11.25 11.87 33.25
N LEU A 35 -10.25 12.69 33.60
CA LEU A 35 -9.67 13.66 32.66
C LEU A 35 -8.98 12.97 31.48
N TRP A 36 -8.24 11.90 31.75
CA TRP A 36 -7.63 11.07 30.71
C TRP A 36 -8.67 10.45 29.77
N TYR A 37 -9.79 9.98 30.33
CA TYR A 37 -10.92 9.47 29.57
C TYR A 37 -11.54 10.53 28.64
N VAL A 38 -11.74 11.76 29.14
CA VAL A 38 -12.24 12.88 28.32
C VAL A 38 -11.29 13.13 27.16
N TRP A 39 -9.99 13.17 27.43
CA TRP A 39 -8.97 13.38 26.39
C TRP A 39 -9.00 12.30 25.31
N ILE A 40 -9.07 11.02 25.69
CA ILE A 40 -9.22 9.92 24.71
C ILE A 40 -10.52 10.07 23.91
N SER A 41 -11.63 10.43 24.57
CA SER A 41 -12.94 10.53 23.91
C SER A 41 -13.00 11.69 22.91
N VAL A 42 -12.38 12.83 23.22
CA VAL A 42 -12.22 13.96 22.29
C VAL A 42 -11.31 13.59 21.11
N LYS A 43 -10.21 12.86 21.36
CA LYS A 43 -9.35 12.33 20.29
C LYS A 43 -10.09 11.38 19.36
N ALA A 44 -10.85 10.45 19.93
CA ALA A 44 -11.66 9.51 19.16
C ALA A 44 -12.69 10.24 18.30
N PHE A 45 -13.40 11.23 18.86
CA PHE A 45 -14.32 12.09 18.12
C PHE A 45 -13.63 12.81 16.96
N GLY A 46 -12.46 13.40 17.20
CA GLY A 46 -11.67 14.07 16.16
C GLY A 46 -11.29 13.12 15.02
N ALA A 47 -10.78 11.94 15.34
CA ALA A 47 -10.44 10.90 14.36
C ALA A 47 -11.68 10.47 13.55
N SER A 48 -12.83 10.27 14.19
CA SER A 48 -14.09 9.93 13.50
C SER A 48 -14.48 10.97 12.45
N ILE A 49 -14.31 12.26 12.75
CA ILE A 49 -14.62 13.33 11.79
C ILE A 49 -13.64 13.31 10.61
N THR A 50 -12.36 13.04 10.84
CA THR A 50 -11.36 12.95 9.75
C THR A 50 -11.65 11.76 8.83
N VAL A 51 -11.94 10.59 9.40
CA VAL A 51 -12.32 9.37 8.67
C VAL A 51 -13.59 9.61 7.84
N LEU A 52 -14.64 10.19 8.44
CA LEU A 52 -15.90 10.50 7.74
C LEU A 52 -15.71 11.44 6.54
N ARG A 53 -14.70 12.31 6.60
CA ARG A 53 -14.37 13.24 5.51
C ARG A 53 -13.50 12.58 4.43
N GLY A 54 -13.08 11.34 4.61
CA GLY A 54 -12.18 10.64 3.70
C GLY A 54 -10.78 11.26 3.65
N PHE A 55 -10.35 11.93 4.72
CA PHE A 55 -9.02 12.56 4.80
C PHE A 55 -7.97 11.65 5.46
N GLU A 56 -8.35 10.44 5.86
CA GLU A 56 -7.40 9.49 6.42
C GLU A 56 -6.68 8.75 5.30
N SER A 57 -5.54 9.30 4.92
CA SER A 57 -4.52 8.62 4.14
C SER A 57 -3.25 8.47 4.96
N LYS A 58 -2.52 7.38 4.74
CA LYS A 58 -1.26 7.10 5.43
C LYS A 58 -0.22 6.61 4.45
N ASP A 59 0.90 7.32 4.39
CA ASP A 59 2.11 6.85 3.73
C ASP A 59 2.66 5.63 4.50
N LEU A 60 2.71 4.48 3.83
CA LEU A 60 3.26 3.23 4.35
C LEU A 60 4.74 3.04 3.96
N GLY A 61 5.29 3.92 3.14
CA GLY A 61 6.67 3.93 2.69
C GLY A 61 6.91 3.11 1.43
N VAL A 62 8.17 2.69 1.26
CA VAL A 62 8.64 1.97 0.06
C VAL A 62 8.86 0.49 0.36
N VAL A 63 8.29 -0.38 -0.48
CA VAL A 63 8.52 -1.82 -0.53
C VAL A 63 9.34 -2.14 -1.78
N ILE A 64 10.41 -2.91 -1.66
CA ILE A 64 11.31 -3.22 -2.79
C ILE A 64 11.18 -4.69 -3.15
N HIS A 65 10.65 -4.97 -4.35
CA HIS A 65 10.63 -6.30 -4.94
C HIS A 65 11.88 -6.51 -5.79
N LYS A 66 12.59 -7.61 -5.58
CA LYS A 66 13.91 -7.84 -6.16
C LYS A 66 13.93 -8.96 -7.17
N SER A 67 14.72 -8.78 -8.23
CA SER A 67 15.22 -9.81 -9.15
C SER A 67 16.72 -9.95 -8.92
N THR A 68 17.17 -11.08 -8.38
CA THR A 68 18.54 -11.20 -7.85
C THR A 68 19.56 -11.72 -8.85
N LEU A 69 19.11 -12.32 -9.96
CA LEU A 69 20.00 -12.99 -10.91
C LEU A 69 20.31 -12.12 -12.13
N ILE A 70 19.31 -11.47 -12.71
CA ILE A 70 19.40 -10.82 -14.03
C ILE A 70 20.60 -9.87 -14.17
N THR A 71 20.91 -9.09 -13.13
CA THR A 71 22.02 -8.13 -13.14
C THR A 71 23.38 -8.83 -13.29
N SER A 72 23.56 -9.99 -12.66
CA SER A 72 24.77 -10.81 -12.82
C SER A 72 24.90 -11.39 -14.23
N TYR A 73 23.78 -11.74 -14.86
CA TYR A 73 23.71 -12.22 -16.23
C TYR A 73 23.93 -11.10 -17.25
N ALA A 74 23.45 -9.89 -16.97
CA ALA A 74 23.70 -8.69 -17.77
C ALA A 74 25.17 -8.22 -17.68
N GLY A 75 25.85 -8.52 -16.57
CA GLY A 75 27.25 -8.17 -16.36
C GLY A 75 27.45 -6.69 -16.02
N SER A 76 28.65 -6.17 -16.29
CA SER A 76 29.08 -4.81 -15.89
C SER A 76 29.48 -3.92 -17.07
N ALA A 77 29.22 -4.35 -18.29
CA ALA A 77 29.58 -3.66 -19.53
C ALA A 77 28.39 -3.67 -20.49
N LYS A 78 28.66 -3.57 -21.80
CA LYS A 78 27.64 -3.70 -22.84
C LYS A 78 26.95 -5.06 -22.79
N ILE A 79 25.65 -5.09 -23.07
CA ILE A 79 24.84 -6.32 -23.09
C ILE A 79 25.38 -7.34 -24.11
N ASN A 80 25.98 -6.89 -25.22
CA ASN A 80 26.62 -7.80 -26.19
C ASN A 80 27.80 -8.60 -25.59
N ASP A 81 28.45 -8.06 -24.57
CA ASP A 81 29.57 -8.68 -23.86
C ASP A 81 29.16 -9.31 -22.53
N SER A 82 27.86 -9.33 -22.24
CA SER A 82 27.31 -9.93 -21.02
C SER A 82 27.49 -11.45 -20.96
N PRO A 83 27.57 -12.04 -19.75
CA PRO A 83 27.48 -13.49 -19.56
C PRO A 83 26.23 -14.11 -20.21
N LEU A 84 25.10 -13.39 -20.22
CA LEU A 84 23.87 -13.81 -20.89
C LEU A 84 24.11 -14.10 -22.38
N VAL A 85 24.74 -13.17 -23.10
CA VAL A 85 24.99 -13.35 -24.55
C VAL A 85 26.18 -14.27 -24.79
N LYS A 86 27.32 -14.04 -24.12
CA LYS A 86 28.57 -14.77 -24.41
C LYS A 86 28.60 -16.19 -23.85
N THR A 87 28.09 -16.40 -22.65
CA THR A 87 28.18 -17.70 -21.95
C THR A 87 26.92 -18.53 -22.15
N ILE A 88 25.73 -17.97 -21.90
CA ILE A 88 24.47 -18.73 -21.99
C ILE A 88 24.08 -18.98 -23.45
N LEU A 89 24.06 -17.92 -24.27
CA LEU A 89 23.75 -18.03 -25.70
C LEU A 89 24.97 -18.40 -26.57
N LYS A 90 26.14 -18.61 -25.96
CA LYS A 90 27.39 -18.98 -26.64
C LYS A 90 27.78 -17.99 -27.76
N GLY A 91 27.46 -16.72 -27.58
CA GLY A 91 27.70 -15.64 -28.55
C GLY A 91 26.71 -15.60 -29.72
N SER A 92 25.68 -16.45 -29.73
CA SER A 92 24.64 -16.44 -30.77
C SER A 92 23.59 -15.37 -30.48
N THR A 93 23.26 -14.55 -31.47
CA THR A 93 22.11 -13.65 -31.45
C THR A 93 20.96 -14.12 -32.35
N ALA A 94 20.99 -15.38 -32.79
CA ALA A 94 19.91 -15.96 -33.59
C ALA A 94 18.60 -15.93 -32.80
N VAL A 95 17.50 -15.58 -33.48
CA VAL A 95 16.15 -15.63 -32.90
C VAL A 95 15.87 -17.04 -32.41
N ARG A 96 15.29 -17.12 -31.21
CA ARG A 96 14.91 -18.37 -30.57
C ARG A 96 13.39 -18.46 -30.52
N ASP A 97 12.90 -19.68 -30.33
CA ASP A 97 11.46 -19.96 -30.15
C ASP A 97 11.11 -20.33 -28.70
N ASP A 98 12.08 -20.23 -27.77
CA ASP A 98 11.89 -20.49 -26.35
C ASP A 98 12.08 -19.22 -25.50
N THR A 99 11.78 -19.36 -24.21
CA THR A 99 12.02 -18.37 -23.15
C THR A 99 13.12 -18.88 -22.24
N LEU A 100 14.03 -17.99 -21.84
CA LEU A 100 15.12 -18.33 -20.93
C LEU A 100 14.71 -18.00 -19.49
N PHE A 101 14.64 -19.02 -18.64
CA PHE A 101 14.34 -18.89 -17.22
C PHE A 101 15.64 -18.99 -16.42
N LEU A 102 16.01 -17.93 -15.70
CA LEU A 102 17.21 -17.89 -14.86
C LEU A 102 16.86 -18.48 -13.49
N GLU A 103 17.39 -19.65 -13.16
CA GLU A 103 17.07 -20.35 -11.91
C GLU A 103 18.12 -20.14 -10.82
N SER A 104 19.39 -19.97 -11.21
CA SER A 104 20.48 -19.63 -10.31
C SER A 104 21.56 -18.84 -11.06
N ALA A 105 22.67 -18.50 -10.41
CA ALA A 105 23.80 -17.83 -11.06
C ALA A 105 24.45 -18.64 -12.21
N THR A 106 24.20 -19.96 -12.28
CA THR A 106 24.81 -20.84 -13.29
C THR A 106 23.81 -21.75 -14.01
N THR A 107 22.59 -21.87 -13.49
CA THR A 107 21.56 -22.77 -14.01
C THR A 107 20.43 -21.98 -14.64
N HIS A 108 19.97 -22.46 -15.79
CA HIS A 108 18.83 -21.91 -16.52
C HIS A 108 17.95 -23.05 -17.04
N SER A 109 16.70 -22.71 -17.31
CA SER A 109 15.67 -23.59 -17.85
C SER A 109 15.02 -22.95 -19.09
N PHE A 110 14.38 -23.79 -19.91
CA PHE A 110 13.60 -23.36 -21.08
C PHE A 110 12.12 -23.72 -20.96
N THR A 111 11.73 -24.37 -19.87
CA THR A 111 10.36 -24.87 -19.65
C THR A 111 9.63 -24.10 -18.55
N GLY A 112 10.34 -23.33 -17.72
CA GLY A 112 9.76 -22.57 -16.61
C GLY A 112 10.71 -22.50 -15.41
N CYS A 113 10.25 -21.85 -14.34
CA CYS A 113 10.97 -21.76 -13.07
C CYS A 113 10.69 -22.99 -12.19
N THR A 114 11.54 -24.01 -12.25
CA THR A 114 11.27 -25.33 -11.64
C THR A 114 11.33 -25.33 -10.10
N GLN A 115 11.99 -24.33 -9.51
CA GLN A 115 12.16 -24.20 -8.06
C GLN A 115 11.16 -23.24 -7.42
N VAL A 116 10.22 -22.70 -8.20
CA VAL A 116 9.21 -21.76 -7.70
C VAL A 116 7.89 -22.50 -7.55
N ASP A 117 7.47 -22.69 -6.30
CA ASP A 117 6.16 -23.26 -5.98
C ASP A 117 5.05 -22.35 -6.51
N GLY A 118 4.08 -22.91 -7.23
CA GLY A 118 2.97 -22.12 -7.78
C GLY A 118 3.35 -21.23 -8.97
N PHE A 119 4.46 -21.50 -9.67
CA PHE A 119 4.83 -20.81 -10.90
C PHE A 119 3.67 -20.80 -11.92
N ASP A 120 3.31 -19.60 -12.40
CA ASP A 120 2.24 -19.44 -13.39
C ASP A 120 2.80 -19.58 -14.81
N GLU A 121 2.73 -20.79 -15.34
CA GLU A 121 3.16 -21.10 -16.71
C GLU A 121 2.35 -20.37 -17.77
N ALA A 122 1.10 -19.94 -17.50
CA ALA A 122 0.28 -19.26 -18.50
C ALA A 122 0.79 -17.83 -18.74
N VAL A 123 1.01 -17.08 -17.65
CA VAL A 123 1.45 -15.67 -17.68
C VAL A 123 2.93 -15.54 -18.05
N TYR A 124 3.77 -16.51 -17.69
CA TYR A 124 5.18 -16.54 -18.10
C TYR A 124 5.45 -17.46 -19.31
N SER A 125 4.40 -17.92 -20.01
CA SER A 125 4.60 -18.76 -21.20
C SER A 125 5.34 -17.99 -22.30
N ASN A 126 6.16 -18.70 -23.06
CA ASN A 126 6.82 -18.14 -24.24
C ASN A 126 5.83 -17.52 -25.23
N THR A 127 4.65 -18.14 -25.40
CA THR A 127 3.58 -17.61 -26.24
C THR A 127 3.06 -16.27 -25.72
N PHE A 128 2.75 -16.16 -24.43
CA PHE A 128 2.25 -14.93 -23.84
C PHE A 128 3.30 -13.82 -23.84
N LEU A 129 4.54 -14.11 -23.43
CA LEU A 129 5.61 -13.11 -23.39
C LEU A 129 5.91 -12.54 -24.78
N ARG A 130 5.90 -13.37 -25.83
CA ARG A 130 6.05 -12.93 -27.21
C ARG A 130 4.83 -12.19 -27.71
N PHE A 131 3.64 -12.63 -27.35
CA PHE A 131 2.39 -11.93 -27.68
C PHE A 131 2.38 -10.50 -27.12
N MET A 132 2.83 -10.31 -25.88
CA MET A 132 2.95 -8.98 -25.27
C MET A 132 3.98 -8.11 -25.99
N PHE A 133 5.15 -8.67 -26.30
CA PHE A 133 6.20 -7.96 -27.06
C PHE A 133 5.72 -7.55 -28.46
N THR A 134 5.10 -8.47 -29.21
CA THR A 134 4.56 -8.20 -30.54
C THR A 134 3.43 -7.18 -30.50
N SER A 135 2.51 -7.28 -29.53
CA SER A 135 1.44 -6.30 -29.37
C SER A 135 2.00 -4.90 -29.11
N LEU A 136 3.02 -4.80 -28.26
CA LEU A 136 3.74 -3.55 -28.00
C LEU A 136 4.43 -3.01 -29.26
N GLN A 137 5.08 -3.86 -30.08
CA GLN A 137 5.70 -3.43 -31.33
C GLN A 137 4.67 -2.96 -32.37
N GLU A 138 3.54 -3.65 -32.50
CA GLU A 138 2.47 -3.28 -33.43
C GLU A 138 1.88 -1.91 -33.07
N ASP A 139 1.80 -1.62 -31.78
CA ASP A 139 1.24 -0.40 -31.18
C ASP A 139 2.27 0.70 -30.88
N ALA A 140 3.55 0.47 -31.21
CA ALA A 140 4.64 1.38 -30.92
C ALA A 140 4.52 2.69 -31.73
N THR A 141 4.31 3.80 -31.03
CA THR A 141 4.28 5.17 -31.59
C THR A 141 5.12 6.14 -30.76
N TYR A 142 5.36 7.34 -31.30
CA TYR A 142 6.15 8.39 -30.66
C TYR A 142 7.51 7.87 -30.14
N ASN A 143 7.78 8.04 -28.84
CA ASN A 143 9.01 7.62 -28.19
C ASN A 143 9.16 6.09 -28.07
N LEU A 144 8.16 5.31 -28.46
CA LEU A 144 8.23 3.84 -28.53
C LEU A 144 8.57 3.33 -29.94
N THR A 145 8.62 4.19 -30.97
CA THR A 145 8.87 3.77 -32.36
C THR A 145 10.17 2.98 -32.54
N TYR A 146 11.19 3.20 -31.70
CA TYR A 146 12.42 2.40 -31.75
C TYR A 146 12.16 0.89 -31.57
N LEU A 147 11.08 0.50 -30.90
CA LEU A 147 10.71 -0.90 -30.71
C LEU A 147 10.39 -1.59 -32.04
N THR A 148 9.92 -0.87 -33.07
CA THR A 148 9.64 -1.48 -34.39
C THR A 148 10.91 -1.92 -35.11
N GLU A 149 12.06 -1.33 -34.75
CA GLU A 149 13.37 -1.66 -35.32
C GLU A 149 14.07 -2.81 -34.58
N LEU A 150 13.46 -3.32 -33.52
CA LEU A 150 14.00 -4.42 -32.73
C LEU A 150 13.51 -5.78 -33.23
N GLU A 151 14.39 -6.76 -33.14
CA GLU A 151 14.08 -8.18 -33.31
C GLU A 151 14.32 -8.90 -31.97
N LEU A 152 13.29 -9.58 -31.49
CA LEU A 152 13.35 -10.32 -30.22
C LEU A 152 14.21 -11.58 -30.39
N ILE A 153 15.32 -11.66 -29.64
CA ILE A 153 16.14 -12.87 -29.58
C ILE A 153 15.43 -13.89 -28.68
N ALA A 154 15.15 -13.52 -27.43
CA ALA A 154 14.40 -14.33 -26.47
C ALA A 154 13.87 -13.49 -25.31
N PRO A 155 12.67 -13.81 -24.78
CA PRO A 155 12.28 -13.37 -23.45
C PRO A 155 13.20 -14.01 -22.39
N VAL A 156 13.61 -13.23 -21.40
CA VAL A 156 14.39 -13.69 -20.24
C VAL A 156 13.61 -13.40 -18.97
N VAL A 157 13.44 -14.41 -18.14
CA VAL A 157 12.68 -14.35 -16.88
C VAL A 157 13.63 -14.67 -15.74
N ASP A 158 13.68 -13.79 -14.73
CA ASP A 158 14.41 -14.05 -13.49
C ASP A 158 13.49 -14.77 -12.50
N CYS A 159 13.75 -16.06 -12.25
CA CYS A 159 12.92 -16.87 -11.35
C CYS A 159 13.03 -16.47 -9.89
N THR A 160 13.98 -15.60 -9.53
CA THR A 160 14.10 -15.07 -8.17
C THR A 160 13.32 -13.78 -7.96
N PHE A 161 12.54 -13.33 -8.96
CA PHE A 161 11.72 -12.15 -8.81
C PHE A 161 10.65 -12.35 -7.72
N ASP A 162 10.67 -11.52 -6.68
CA ASP A 162 9.83 -11.72 -5.47
C ASP A 162 8.34 -11.94 -5.78
N LEU A 163 7.74 -11.16 -6.70
CA LEU A 163 6.31 -11.27 -7.03
C LEU A 163 5.98 -12.47 -7.92
N LEU A 164 6.95 -12.95 -8.70
CA LEU A 164 6.85 -14.22 -9.41
C LEU A 164 6.90 -15.37 -8.38
N ALA A 165 7.83 -15.30 -7.43
CA ALA A 165 7.99 -16.29 -6.38
C ALA A 165 6.79 -16.36 -5.41
N SER A 166 6.06 -15.25 -5.23
CA SER A 166 4.81 -15.21 -4.48
C SER A 166 3.56 -15.52 -5.31
N SER A 167 3.71 -15.98 -6.55
CA SER A 167 2.62 -16.31 -7.47
C SER A 167 1.62 -15.17 -7.73
N ASP A 168 2.08 -13.91 -7.71
CA ASP A 168 1.22 -12.78 -8.06
C ASP A 168 0.96 -12.75 -9.58
N LYS A 169 -0.31 -12.86 -9.97
CA LYS A 169 -0.76 -12.93 -11.36
C LYS A 169 -1.12 -11.57 -11.96
N THR A 170 -1.11 -10.52 -11.14
CA THR A 170 -1.51 -9.17 -11.55
C THR A 170 -0.33 -8.32 -12.01
N VAL A 171 0.89 -8.83 -11.86
CA VAL A 171 2.13 -8.22 -12.34
C VAL A 171 3.02 -9.23 -13.04
N LEU A 172 3.85 -8.72 -13.93
CA LEU A 172 4.83 -9.49 -14.68
C LEU A 172 6.09 -8.65 -14.81
N ARG A 173 7.25 -9.27 -14.60
CA ARG A 173 8.54 -8.66 -14.97
C ARG A 173 9.30 -9.58 -15.91
N VAL A 174 9.67 -9.04 -17.07
CA VAL A 174 10.38 -9.77 -18.12
C VAL A 174 11.46 -8.88 -18.72
N TYR A 175 12.59 -9.49 -19.07
CA TYR A 175 13.70 -8.84 -19.72
C TYR A 175 13.78 -9.34 -21.16
N TYR A 176 13.29 -8.56 -22.12
CA TYR A 176 13.38 -8.97 -23.52
C TYR A 176 14.78 -8.72 -24.04
N LEU A 177 15.52 -9.78 -24.34
CA LEU A 177 16.78 -9.67 -25.05
C LEU A 177 16.49 -9.47 -26.53
N ALA A 178 16.84 -8.30 -27.05
CA ALA A 178 16.58 -7.92 -28.42
C ALA A 178 17.85 -7.45 -29.13
N ARG A 179 17.79 -7.39 -30.46
CA ARG A 179 18.83 -6.78 -31.30
C ARG A 179 18.22 -5.81 -32.30
N GLN A 180 19.04 -4.88 -32.79
CA GLN A 180 18.65 -4.03 -33.89
C GLN A 180 18.53 -4.83 -35.20
N LYS A 181 17.45 -4.65 -35.96
CA LYS A 181 17.28 -5.25 -37.29
C LYS A 181 18.37 -4.79 -38.26
N SER A 182 18.79 -3.54 -38.15
CA SER A 182 19.83 -2.93 -38.98
C SER A 182 21.25 -3.32 -38.54
N ALA A 183 21.45 -3.68 -37.26
CA ALA A 183 22.74 -4.04 -36.69
C ALA A 183 22.63 -5.29 -35.79
N PRO A 184 22.65 -6.52 -36.35
CA PRO A 184 22.38 -7.76 -35.61
C PRO A 184 23.40 -8.12 -34.51
N THR A 185 24.50 -7.38 -34.43
CA THR A 185 25.54 -7.50 -33.40
C THR A 185 25.30 -6.58 -32.19
N GLU A 186 24.36 -5.64 -32.30
CA GLU A 186 24.00 -4.72 -31.23
C GLU A 186 22.79 -5.28 -30.48
N THR A 187 23.06 -5.80 -29.29
CA THR A 187 22.03 -6.35 -28.40
C THR A 187 21.75 -5.40 -27.24
N LEU A 188 20.52 -5.45 -26.76
CA LEU A 188 20.05 -4.72 -25.59
C LEU A 188 19.04 -5.55 -24.80
N LEU A 189 18.91 -5.24 -23.52
CA LEU A 189 17.85 -5.74 -22.66
C LEU A 189 16.77 -4.68 -22.55
N LEU A 190 15.52 -5.05 -22.84
CA LEU A 190 14.37 -4.25 -22.49
C LEU A 190 13.84 -4.75 -21.15
N SER A 191 14.17 -4.04 -20.07
CA SER A 191 13.52 -4.22 -18.78
C SER A 191 12.06 -3.82 -18.95
N THR A 192 11.15 -4.79 -18.85
CA THR A 192 9.72 -4.56 -19.04
C THR A 192 8.96 -5.03 -17.82
N SER A 193 8.34 -4.08 -17.13
CA SER A 193 7.48 -4.32 -15.99
C SER A 193 6.03 -4.06 -16.39
N MET A 194 5.15 -5.01 -16.16
CA MET A 194 3.74 -4.93 -16.49
C MET A 194 2.92 -5.07 -15.21
N SER A 195 1.95 -4.19 -15.01
CA SER A 195 1.02 -4.25 -13.88
C SER A 195 -0.39 -4.08 -14.40
N SER A 196 -1.29 -4.94 -13.94
CA SER A 196 -2.71 -4.60 -13.91
C SER A 196 -2.90 -3.43 -12.93
N GLN A 197 -3.64 -2.42 -13.34
CA GLN A 197 -3.89 -1.21 -12.59
C GLN A 197 -5.34 -0.79 -12.75
N ASP A 198 -5.84 -0.06 -11.76
CA ASP A 198 -7.05 0.74 -11.96
C ASP A 198 -6.67 2.01 -12.73
N TYR A 199 -7.54 2.45 -13.62
CA TYR A 199 -7.40 3.72 -14.32
C TYR A 199 -8.65 4.59 -14.17
N GLN A 200 -8.46 5.91 -14.30
CA GLN A 200 -9.52 6.91 -14.33
C GLN A 200 -9.24 7.95 -15.41
N VAL A 201 -10.25 8.25 -16.22
CA VAL A 201 -10.25 9.30 -17.25
C VAL A 201 -11.37 10.27 -16.91
N ALA A 202 -11.03 11.33 -16.18
CA ALA A 202 -12.01 12.28 -15.65
C ALA A 202 -12.81 12.98 -16.76
N GLN A 203 -12.16 13.31 -17.88
CA GLN A 203 -12.79 13.98 -19.04
C GLN A 203 -13.93 13.15 -19.65
N GLN A 204 -13.92 11.83 -19.44
CA GLN A 204 -14.88 10.89 -20.04
C GLN A 204 -15.76 10.20 -18.99
N PHE A 205 -15.61 10.56 -17.70
CA PHE A 205 -16.25 9.86 -16.58
C PHE A 205 -16.07 8.33 -16.65
N GLN A 206 -14.89 7.89 -17.10
CA GLN A 206 -14.57 6.50 -17.34
C GLN A 206 -13.55 6.01 -16.31
N SER A 207 -13.75 4.81 -15.80
CA SER A 207 -12.81 4.11 -14.93
C SER A 207 -12.91 2.62 -15.14
N GLY A 208 -11.84 1.89 -14.86
CA GLY A 208 -11.83 0.44 -14.95
C GLY A 208 -10.45 -0.13 -14.71
N ALA A 209 -10.28 -1.40 -15.07
CA ALA A 209 -8.97 -2.03 -15.07
C ALA A 209 -8.24 -1.76 -16.39
N GLY A 210 -6.94 -1.57 -16.31
CA GLY A 210 -6.05 -1.49 -17.45
C GLY A 210 -4.73 -2.19 -17.14
N MET A 211 -3.85 -2.18 -18.13
CA MET A 211 -2.48 -2.64 -17.98
C MET A 211 -1.52 -1.51 -18.27
N LEU A 212 -0.60 -1.29 -17.34
CA LEU A 212 0.50 -0.35 -17.48
C LEU A 212 1.79 -1.11 -17.75
N LEU A 213 2.50 -0.70 -18.79
CA LEU A 213 3.85 -1.16 -19.12
C LEU A 213 4.84 -0.04 -18.80
N THR A 214 5.88 -0.38 -18.07
CA THR A 214 7.10 0.42 -17.92
C THR A 214 8.23 -0.29 -18.65
N ILE A 215 8.86 0.40 -19.60
CA ILE A 215 9.89 -0.16 -20.48
C ILE A 215 11.15 0.69 -20.35
N ALA A 216 12.28 0.04 -20.10
CA ALA A 216 13.60 0.66 -20.09
C ALA A 216 14.55 -0.13 -20.98
N ALA A 217 15.12 0.54 -22.00
CA ALA A 217 16.11 -0.04 -22.88
C ALA A 217 17.51 0.13 -22.31
N ILE A 218 18.23 -0.97 -22.15
CA ILE A 218 19.57 -1.02 -21.55
C ILE A 218 20.49 -1.76 -22.53
N ASP A 219 21.43 -1.04 -23.12
CA ASP A 219 22.50 -1.59 -23.96
C ASP A 219 23.86 -1.61 -23.25
N ASP A 220 24.04 -0.75 -22.23
CA ASP A 220 25.25 -0.63 -21.41
C ASP A 220 24.93 -0.53 -19.91
N MET A 221 25.45 -1.50 -19.13
CA MET A 221 25.31 -1.54 -17.67
C MET A 221 26.11 -0.44 -16.95
N GLN A 222 27.00 0.28 -17.65
CA GLN A 222 27.77 1.40 -17.10
C GLN A 222 27.06 2.75 -17.28
N ALA A 223 25.90 2.78 -17.94
CA ALA A 223 25.13 4.00 -18.10
C ALA A 223 24.73 4.58 -16.74
N LYS A 224 24.75 5.92 -16.64
CA LYS A 224 24.40 6.64 -15.39
C LYS A 224 22.92 7.00 -15.29
N LYS A 225 22.20 6.85 -16.40
CA LYS A 225 20.79 7.22 -16.54
C LYS A 225 20.10 6.17 -17.38
N VAL A 226 18.92 5.77 -16.93
CA VAL A 226 17.96 4.96 -17.66
C VAL A 226 16.78 5.84 -18.04
N THR A 227 16.30 5.68 -19.27
CA THR A 227 15.08 6.34 -19.74
C THR A 227 13.93 5.34 -19.68
N HIS A 228 12.86 5.70 -18.96
CA HIS A 228 11.64 4.91 -18.88
C HIS A 228 10.62 5.44 -19.88
N HIS A 229 10.01 4.52 -20.61
CA HIS A 229 8.87 4.77 -21.47
C HIS A 229 7.66 4.00 -20.96
N PHE A 230 6.48 4.56 -21.17
CA PHE A 230 5.23 3.99 -20.68
C PHE A 230 4.28 3.73 -21.83
N ALA A 231 3.55 2.63 -21.70
CA ALA A 231 2.42 2.31 -22.55
C ALA A 231 1.28 1.80 -21.69
N THR A 232 0.06 2.23 -22.01
CA THR A 232 -1.16 1.83 -21.30
C THR A 232 -2.10 1.11 -22.24
N ALA A 233 -2.64 -0.02 -21.82
CA ALA A 233 -3.77 -0.68 -22.47
C ALA A 233 -4.98 -0.64 -21.53
N LEU A 234 -5.89 0.30 -21.79
CA LEU A 234 -7.12 0.42 -21.01
C LEU A 234 -8.03 -0.78 -21.29
N ASN A 235 -8.82 -1.21 -20.30
CA ASN A 235 -9.72 -2.37 -20.34
C ASN A 235 -9.05 -3.75 -20.47
N TYR A 236 -7.75 -3.85 -20.74
CA TYR A 236 -7.03 -5.12 -20.64
C TYR A 236 -6.89 -5.52 -19.15
N PRO A 237 -7.13 -6.77 -18.74
CA PRO A 237 -7.24 -8.01 -19.53
C PRO A 237 -8.66 -8.43 -19.95
N TYR A 238 -9.66 -7.54 -19.89
CA TYR A 238 -11.03 -7.86 -20.35
C TYR A 238 -11.20 -7.79 -21.88
N GLU A 239 -10.16 -7.35 -22.58
CA GLU A 239 -10.05 -7.36 -24.04
C GLU A 239 -9.14 -8.52 -24.49
N ALA A 240 -9.45 -9.10 -25.66
CA ALA A 240 -8.70 -10.25 -26.18
C ALA A 240 -7.23 -9.91 -26.52
N LYS A 241 -6.95 -8.65 -26.88
CA LYS A 241 -5.61 -8.16 -27.17
C LYS A 241 -5.40 -6.81 -26.46
N PRO A 242 -4.24 -6.59 -25.80
CA PRO A 242 -3.93 -5.26 -25.29
C PRO A 242 -3.74 -4.30 -26.46
N GLN A 243 -4.48 -3.19 -26.43
CA GLN A 243 -4.27 -2.07 -27.35
C GLN A 243 -3.39 -1.06 -26.62
N PHE A 244 -2.08 -1.16 -26.82
CA PHE A 244 -1.16 -0.26 -26.15
C PHE A 244 -1.22 1.12 -26.78
N VAL A 245 -1.21 2.14 -25.93
CA VAL A 245 -1.10 3.53 -26.34
C VAL A 245 0.05 4.15 -25.59
N TYR A 246 0.88 4.90 -26.31
CA TYR A 246 1.97 5.65 -25.71
C TYR A 246 1.43 6.60 -24.63
N SER A 247 2.07 6.57 -23.47
CA SER A 247 1.70 7.42 -22.35
C SER A 247 2.90 8.20 -21.87
N GLU A 248 2.77 9.52 -21.83
CA GLU A 248 3.78 10.41 -21.26
C GLU A 248 3.53 10.58 -19.76
N PHE A 249 4.52 10.23 -18.94
CA PHE A 249 4.42 10.38 -17.49
C PHE A 249 4.53 11.86 -17.08
N LYS A 250 3.51 12.38 -16.40
CA LYS A 250 3.46 13.78 -15.93
C LYS A 250 3.84 13.94 -14.47
N GLY A 251 3.61 12.92 -13.64
CA GLY A 251 3.97 12.94 -12.23
C GLY A 251 3.13 12.01 -11.37
N VAL A 252 3.32 12.13 -10.06
CA VAL A 252 2.51 11.45 -9.04
C VAL A 252 1.65 12.49 -8.34
N GLU A 253 0.37 12.20 -8.17
CA GLU A 253 -0.58 13.06 -7.46
C GLU A 253 -0.59 12.78 -5.94
N ASP A 254 -1.26 13.64 -5.17
CA ASP A 254 -1.27 13.59 -3.70
C ASP A 254 -1.89 12.31 -3.12
N ASP A 255 -2.72 11.59 -3.88
CA ASP A 255 -3.33 10.31 -3.52
C ASP A 255 -2.55 9.10 -4.08
N ASN A 256 -1.30 9.31 -4.48
CA ASN A 256 -0.37 8.31 -4.99
C ASN A 256 -0.74 7.71 -6.36
N PHE A 257 -1.69 8.30 -7.09
CA PHE A 257 -1.91 7.96 -8.49
C PHE A 257 -0.82 8.52 -9.40
N TRP A 258 -0.44 7.74 -10.40
CA TRP A 258 0.35 8.24 -11.51
C TRP A 258 -0.53 8.95 -12.52
N LEU A 259 -0.10 10.13 -12.94
CA LEU A 259 -0.76 10.90 -13.97
C LEU A 259 0.00 10.72 -15.30
N PHE A 260 -0.73 10.26 -16.30
CA PHE A 260 -0.25 10.09 -17.66
C PHE A 260 -1.03 10.96 -18.64
N GLU A 261 -0.35 11.45 -19.68
CA GLU A 261 -0.98 11.95 -20.89
C GLU A 261 -0.87 10.86 -21.96
N THR A 262 -1.99 10.20 -22.26
CA THR A 262 -2.06 9.13 -23.24
C THR A 262 -2.29 9.73 -24.64
N ILE A 263 -1.33 9.48 -25.53
CA ILE A 263 -1.30 10.08 -26.86
C ILE A 263 -1.64 9.00 -27.90
N PRO A 264 -2.82 9.06 -28.54
CA PRO A 264 -3.23 8.06 -29.52
C PRO A 264 -2.40 8.17 -30.81
N ARG A 265 -2.52 7.16 -31.68
CA ARG A 265 -1.87 7.18 -33.00
C ARG A 265 -2.36 8.36 -33.84
N GLU A 266 -1.53 8.86 -34.76
CA GLU A 266 -1.84 10.02 -35.60
C GLU A 266 -3.11 9.84 -36.45
N ASP A 267 -3.46 8.60 -36.81
CA ASP A 267 -4.65 8.23 -37.58
C ASP A 267 -5.87 7.92 -36.72
N SER A 268 -5.76 8.00 -35.40
CA SER A 268 -6.88 7.78 -34.49
C SER A 268 -7.80 8.99 -34.40
N ILE A 269 -9.10 8.72 -34.21
CA ILE A 269 -10.10 9.74 -33.88
C ILE A 269 -10.16 10.04 -32.38
N ASP A 270 -9.51 9.20 -31.56
CA ASP A 270 -9.45 9.44 -30.12
C ASP A 270 -8.67 10.72 -29.82
N PRO A 271 -9.14 11.55 -28.86
CA PRO A 271 -8.37 12.67 -28.39
C PRO A 271 -7.22 12.19 -27.48
N ILE A 272 -6.26 13.09 -27.23
CA ILE A 272 -5.32 12.96 -26.12
C ILE A 272 -6.12 12.95 -24.81
N LYS A 273 -5.78 12.03 -23.90
CA LYS A 273 -6.50 11.83 -22.63
C LYS A 273 -5.52 11.94 -21.47
N GLU A 274 -5.95 12.54 -20.37
CA GLU A 274 -5.22 12.39 -19.12
C GLU A 274 -5.77 11.15 -18.41
N VAL A 275 -4.87 10.24 -18.07
CA VAL A 275 -5.19 8.97 -17.45
C VAL A 275 -4.48 8.93 -16.10
N ARG A 276 -5.26 8.85 -15.04
CA ARG A 276 -4.75 8.55 -13.69
C ARG A 276 -4.70 7.03 -13.58
N SER A 277 -3.59 6.46 -13.13
CA SER A 277 -3.48 5.01 -12.92
C SER A 277 -2.68 4.67 -11.68
N ALA A 278 -3.12 3.64 -10.96
CA ALA A 278 -2.39 3.08 -9.83
C ALA A 278 -2.78 1.61 -9.66
N ARG A 279 -1.86 0.84 -9.09
CA ARG A 279 -2.25 -0.47 -8.57
C ARG A 279 -2.97 -0.27 -7.25
N ARG A 280 -4.15 -0.88 -7.09
CA ARG A 280 -4.95 -0.79 -5.88
C ARG A 280 -5.17 -2.18 -5.31
N MET A 281 -4.87 -2.35 -4.02
CA MET A 281 -5.06 -3.59 -3.28
C MET A 281 -5.80 -3.33 -1.99
N GLY A 282 -6.55 -4.29 -1.49
CA GLY A 282 -7.34 -4.14 -0.27
C GLY A 282 -8.77 -4.57 -0.48
N GLY A 283 -9.67 -4.06 0.36
CA GLY A 283 -11.05 -4.50 0.39
C GLY A 283 -12.03 -3.38 0.72
N TYR A 284 -13.28 -3.64 0.38
CA TYR A 284 -14.41 -2.78 0.72
C TYR A 284 -15.63 -3.64 1.06
N ILE A 285 -16.56 -3.06 1.80
CA ILE A 285 -17.91 -3.60 1.98
C ILE A 285 -18.88 -2.69 1.23
N ASP A 286 -19.70 -3.29 0.37
CA ASP A 286 -20.72 -2.67 -0.48
C ASP A 286 -20.19 -1.64 -1.50
N ASP A 287 -19.52 -0.57 -1.06
CA ASP A 287 -19.04 0.53 -1.92
C ASP A 287 -17.61 0.98 -1.53
N PRO A 288 -16.64 0.99 -2.48
CA PRO A 288 -15.26 1.38 -2.25
C PRO A 288 -15.07 2.85 -1.83
N ILE A 289 -16.03 3.74 -2.06
CA ILE A 289 -15.96 5.14 -1.59
C ILE A 289 -16.68 5.36 -0.26
N ALA A 290 -17.47 4.39 0.20
CA ALA A 290 -18.21 4.50 1.46
C ALA A 290 -17.54 3.75 2.60
N GLN A 291 -17.01 2.55 2.34
CA GLN A 291 -16.46 1.67 3.37
C GLN A 291 -15.35 0.78 2.81
N SER A 292 -14.11 1.25 2.91
CA SER A 292 -12.97 0.60 2.29
C SER A 292 -11.66 0.87 3.01
N ASN A 293 -10.73 -0.06 2.86
CA ASN A 293 -9.32 0.11 3.21
C ASN A 293 -8.51 -0.37 2.00
N VAL A 294 -7.94 0.59 1.28
CA VAL A 294 -7.28 0.35 -0.01
C VAL A 294 -5.87 0.92 0.02
N GLU A 295 -4.90 0.06 -0.23
CA GLU A 295 -3.53 0.42 -0.53
C GLU A 295 -3.42 0.81 -2.01
N ILE A 296 -2.98 2.03 -2.26
CA ILE A 296 -2.71 2.61 -3.57
C ILE A 296 -1.21 2.61 -3.76
N MET A 297 -0.76 1.99 -4.84
CA MET A 297 0.63 1.72 -5.12
C MET A 297 1.04 2.35 -6.44
N SER A 298 2.12 3.11 -6.36
CA SER A 298 2.90 3.59 -7.50
C SER A 298 4.33 3.06 -7.34
N TRP A 299 5.22 3.22 -8.32
CA TRP A 299 6.61 2.82 -8.14
C TRP A 299 7.61 3.95 -8.39
N ASN A 300 8.72 3.90 -7.68
CA ASN A 300 9.85 4.78 -7.95
C ASN A 300 10.64 4.19 -9.12
N LEU A 301 11.03 5.07 -10.05
CA LEU A 301 11.80 4.69 -11.23
C LEU A 301 13.29 4.73 -10.91
N PRO A 302 14.02 3.61 -10.97
CA PRO A 302 15.46 3.57 -10.75
C PRO A 302 16.20 4.42 -11.77
N THR A 303 17.36 4.98 -11.41
CA THR A 303 18.11 5.85 -12.32
C THR A 303 19.24 5.16 -13.06
N ASP A 304 19.76 4.05 -12.55
CA ASP A 304 20.85 3.30 -13.15
C ASP A 304 20.41 1.88 -13.62
N PRO A 305 21.10 1.30 -14.62
CA PRO A 305 20.73 -0.01 -15.17
C PRO A 305 20.72 -1.15 -14.15
N ALA A 306 21.65 -1.15 -13.19
CA ALA A 306 21.73 -2.22 -12.21
C ALA A 306 20.54 -2.19 -11.27
N ALA A 307 20.14 -1.00 -10.80
CA ALA A 307 18.93 -0.82 -10.01
C ALA A 307 17.67 -1.09 -10.84
N GLU A 308 17.60 -0.68 -12.11
CA GLU A 308 16.48 -0.97 -13.02
C GLU A 308 16.29 -2.46 -13.29
N LEU A 309 17.36 -3.26 -13.34
CA LEU A 309 17.24 -4.70 -13.49
C LEU A 309 16.96 -5.41 -12.16
N THR A 310 17.43 -4.86 -11.03
CA THR A 310 17.33 -5.53 -9.73
C THR A 310 16.03 -5.18 -9.00
N ASN A 311 15.70 -3.91 -8.87
CA ASN A 311 14.69 -3.40 -7.96
C ASN A 311 13.41 -3.02 -8.70
N TRP A 312 12.26 -3.33 -8.13
CA TRP A 312 10.98 -2.71 -8.47
C TRP A 312 10.43 -2.12 -7.17
N GLU A 313 10.61 -0.81 -7.01
CA GLU A 313 10.40 -0.10 -5.75
C GLU A 313 8.99 0.47 -5.70
N TRP A 314 8.10 -0.12 -4.93
CA TRP A 314 6.71 0.31 -4.81
C TRP A 314 6.56 1.29 -3.65
N HIS A 315 5.98 2.45 -3.93
CA HIS A 315 5.57 3.41 -2.92
C HIS A 315 4.09 3.21 -2.59
N VAL A 316 3.80 2.97 -1.31
CA VAL A 316 2.48 2.50 -0.87
C VAL A 316 1.81 3.56 0.00
N PHE A 317 0.58 3.92 -0.34
CA PHE A 317 -0.31 4.75 0.45
C PHE A 317 -1.58 4.00 0.81
N ALA A 318 -1.96 3.97 2.08
CA ALA A 318 -3.26 3.47 2.48
C ALA A 318 -4.30 4.60 2.48
N SER A 319 -5.47 4.33 1.90
CA SER A 319 -6.65 5.20 1.93
C SER A 319 -7.78 4.48 2.65
N LEU A 320 -8.30 5.10 3.73
CA LEU A 320 -9.37 4.53 4.56
C LEU A 320 -10.65 5.37 4.43
N HIS A 321 -11.74 4.70 4.07
CA HIS A 321 -13.09 5.23 4.12
C HIS A 321 -13.94 4.40 5.08
N ASP A 322 -14.62 5.05 6.03
CA ASP A 322 -15.58 4.39 6.92
C ASP A 322 -16.79 5.31 7.16
N SER A 323 -17.85 5.06 6.40
CA SER A 323 -19.12 5.77 6.51
C SER A 323 -19.82 5.55 7.87
N TRP A 324 -19.45 4.52 8.64
CA TRP A 324 -19.98 4.26 9.98
C TRP A 324 -19.16 4.91 11.09
N ALA A 325 -18.05 5.59 10.76
CA ALA A 325 -17.24 6.31 11.73
C ALA A 325 -18.05 7.37 12.52
N TRP A 326 -19.19 7.84 12.02
CA TRP A 326 -20.09 8.73 12.77
C TRP A 326 -20.57 8.13 14.08
N THR A 327 -20.69 6.81 14.18
CA THR A 327 -21.11 6.15 15.42
C THR A 327 -20.13 6.40 16.56
N HIS A 328 -18.83 6.51 16.24
CA HIS A 328 -17.80 6.90 17.18
C HIS A 328 -17.85 8.38 17.58
N SER A 329 -18.62 9.21 16.86
CA SER A 329 -18.90 10.59 17.29
C SER A 329 -19.69 10.66 18.60
N ILE A 330 -20.33 9.56 19.01
CA ILE A 330 -20.97 9.46 20.34
C ILE A 330 -19.97 9.66 21.48
N HIS A 331 -18.68 9.39 21.26
CA HIS A 331 -17.63 9.69 22.22
C HIS A 331 -17.49 11.19 22.50
N GLY A 332 -17.85 12.05 21.55
CA GLY A 332 -17.95 13.49 21.78
C GLY A 332 -19.07 13.84 22.77
N ILE A 333 -20.23 13.19 22.65
CA ILE A 333 -21.36 13.37 23.59
C ILE A 333 -20.94 12.90 24.99
N PHE A 334 -20.32 11.74 25.11
CA PHE A 334 -19.81 11.25 26.39
C PHE A 334 -18.72 12.14 26.99
N ALA A 335 -17.86 12.73 26.16
CA ALA A 335 -16.86 13.68 26.63
C ALA A 335 -17.52 14.92 27.23
N LEU A 336 -18.56 15.47 26.58
CA LEU A 336 -19.33 16.60 27.09
C LEU A 336 -20.04 16.29 28.41
N ASP A 337 -20.65 15.10 28.51
CA ASP A 337 -21.31 14.61 29.72
C ASP A 337 -20.33 14.53 30.91
N VAL A 338 -19.19 13.86 30.72
CA VAL A 338 -18.15 13.75 31.75
C VAL A 338 -17.56 15.12 32.10
N VAL A 339 -17.35 16.02 31.14
CA VAL A 339 -16.88 17.39 31.41
C VAL A 339 -17.90 18.16 32.26
N PHE A 340 -19.19 18.03 31.97
CA PHE A 340 -20.24 18.66 32.77
C PHE A 340 -20.22 18.15 34.21
N ASP A 341 -20.16 16.83 34.40
CA ASP A 341 -20.11 16.21 35.72
C ASP A 341 -18.85 16.60 36.51
N LEU A 342 -17.69 16.60 35.85
CA LEU A 342 -16.44 17.05 36.45
C LEU A 342 -16.50 18.55 36.81
N SER A 343 -17.19 19.36 36.02
CA SER A 343 -17.39 20.79 36.30
C SER A 343 -18.30 21.02 37.51
N VAL A 344 -19.39 20.25 37.64
CA VAL A 344 -20.26 20.27 38.83
C VAL A 344 -19.50 19.81 40.07
N LEU A 345 -18.75 18.71 39.95
CA LEU A 345 -17.91 18.20 41.03
C LEU A 345 -16.87 19.24 41.47
N PHE A 346 -16.17 19.86 40.52
CA PHE A 346 -15.21 20.93 40.78
C PHE A 346 -15.87 22.12 41.48
N PHE A 347 -17.05 22.56 41.03
CA PHE A 347 -17.82 23.62 41.68
C PHE A 347 -18.21 23.27 43.13
N MET A 348 -18.64 22.03 43.39
CA MET A 348 -18.96 21.57 44.74
C MET A 348 -17.72 21.53 45.65
N ILE A 349 -16.59 21.04 45.15
CA ILE A 349 -15.30 21.05 45.86
C ILE A 349 -14.93 22.49 46.21
N TYR A 350 -14.96 23.40 45.23
CA TYR A 350 -14.66 24.82 45.43
C TYR A 350 -15.57 25.47 46.48
N ARG A 351 -16.88 25.22 46.44
CA ARG A 351 -17.85 25.73 47.43
C ARG A 351 -17.56 25.22 48.84
N ARG A 352 -17.22 23.93 48.99
CA ARG A 352 -16.89 23.32 50.29
C ARG A 352 -15.57 23.84 50.84
N LEU A 353 -14.57 24.04 49.98
CA LEU A 353 -13.29 24.66 50.35
C LEU A 353 -13.52 26.08 50.90
N ARG A 354 -14.39 26.89 50.25
CA ARG A 354 -14.76 28.22 50.77
C ARG A 354 -15.49 28.19 52.12
N GLN A 355 -16.09 27.06 52.47
CA GLN A 355 -16.74 26.82 53.76
C GLN A 355 -15.78 26.21 54.81
N GLY A 356 -14.49 26.07 54.50
CA GLY A 356 -13.48 25.53 55.42
C GLY A 356 -13.44 23.99 55.50
N HIS A 357 -14.14 23.29 54.60
CA HIS A 357 -14.18 21.83 54.58
C HIS A 357 -13.51 21.27 53.32
N PHE A 358 -12.48 20.44 53.51
CA PHE A 358 -11.87 19.68 52.40
C PHE A 358 -12.70 18.43 52.12
N TRP A 359 -13.29 18.36 50.93
CA TRP A 359 -14.05 17.20 50.47
C TRP A 359 -13.81 17.02 48.98
N VAL A 360 -13.49 15.79 48.57
CA VAL A 360 -13.42 15.36 47.17
C VAL A 360 -14.56 14.38 46.97
N GLY A 361 -15.47 14.64 46.03
CA GLY A 361 -16.55 13.72 45.71
C GLY A 361 -16.08 12.46 45.00
N ASP A 362 -16.99 11.51 44.82
CA ASP A 362 -16.71 10.28 44.09
C ASP A 362 -17.07 10.44 42.62
N ALA A 363 -16.07 10.55 41.75
CA ALA A 363 -16.26 10.60 40.30
C ALA A 363 -16.52 9.21 39.70
N PHE A 364 -16.29 8.13 40.47
CA PHE A 364 -16.34 6.76 39.96
C PHE A 364 -17.77 6.32 39.58
N ALA A 365 -18.77 6.64 40.40
CA ALA A 365 -20.15 6.22 40.15
C ALA A 365 -20.70 6.78 38.83
N THR A 366 -20.37 8.03 38.52
CA THR A 366 -20.77 8.71 37.29
C THR A 366 -20.07 8.11 36.06
N ILE A 367 -18.75 7.89 36.16
CA ILE A 367 -17.96 7.29 35.08
C ILE A 367 -18.37 5.83 34.83
N SER A 368 -18.62 5.05 35.88
CA SER A 368 -18.94 3.62 35.79
C SER A 368 -20.26 3.36 35.06
N ASN A 369 -21.28 4.18 35.29
CA ASN A 369 -22.56 4.03 34.59
C ASN A 369 -22.43 4.39 33.10
N ALA A 370 -21.73 5.48 32.77
CA ALA A 370 -21.48 5.88 31.40
C ALA A 370 -20.70 4.81 30.60
N LEU A 371 -19.75 4.12 31.24
CA LEU A 371 -18.97 3.04 30.63
C LEU A 371 -19.83 1.83 30.23
N LEU A 372 -20.85 1.48 31.03
CA LEU A 372 -21.74 0.36 30.72
C LEU A 372 -22.62 0.66 29.51
N TYR A 373 -23.25 1.85 29.47
CA TYR A 373 -24.02 2.28 28.31
C TYR A 373 -23.16 2.36 27.04
N ARG A 374 -21.92 2.84 27.18
CA ARG A 374 -20.95 2.84 26.08
C ARG A 374 -20.64 1.43 25.57
N GLY A 375 -20.41 0.47 26.46
CA GLY A 375 -20.15 -0.92 26.07
C GLY A 375 -21.30 -1.52 25.25
N VAL A 376 -22.54 -1.28 25.67
CA VAL A 376 -23.74 -1.73 24.95
C VAL A 376 -23.86 -1.03 23.59
N LEU A 377 -23.67 0.29 23.53
CA LEU A 377 -23.78 1.05 22.29
C LEU A 377 -22.71 0.69 21.28
N VAL A 378 -21.46 0.46 21.73
CA VAL A 378 -20.37 -0.01 20.86
C VAL A 378 -20.70 -1.40 20.30
N PHE A 379 -21.25 -2.30 21.12
CA PHE A 379 -21.64 -3.63 20.65
C PHE A 379 -22.74 -3.57 19.58
N ILE A 380 -23.81 -2.80 19.84
CA ILE A 380 -24.91 -2.60 18.87
C ILE A 380 -24.37 -1.95 17.60
N SER A 381 -23.54 -0.92 17.72
CA SER A 381 -22.93 -0.22 16.60
C SER A 381 -22.07 -1.15 15.73
N ASN A 382 -21.25 -1.99 16.35
CA ASN A 382 -20.41 -2.95 15.64
C ASN A 382 -21.26 -4.01 14.91
N HIS A 383 -22.36 -4.45 15.52
CA HIS A 383 -23.31 -5.36 14.88
C HIS A 383 -23.99 -4.73 13.65
N LEU A 384 -24.42 -3.47 13.76
CA LEU A 384 -25.05 -2.74 12.65
C LEU A 384 -24.06 -2.39 11.54
N ASN A 385 -22.79 -2.17 11.87
CA ASN A 385 -21.69 -1.94 10.92
C ASN A 385 -21.15 -3.24 10.29
N GLY A 386 -21.90 -4.34 10.33
CA GLY A 386 -21.48 -5.62 9.75
C GLY A 386 -20.15 -6.16 10.30
N TYR A 387 -19.78 -5.74 11.52
CA TYR A 387 -18.50 -6.03 12.15
C TYR A 387 -17.27 -5.55 11.35
N TRP A 388 -17.39 -4.48 10.55
CA TRP A 388 -16.31 -3.99 9.69
C TRP A 388 -14.97 -3.82 10.39
N THR A 389 -14.89 -3.16 11.55
CA THR A 389 -13.60 -2.99 12.25
C THR A 389 -12.97 -4.32 12.65
N PHE A 390 -13.78 -5.32 12.97
CA PHE A 390 -13.30 -6.68 13.26
C PHE A 390 -12.89 -7.40 11.98
N THR A 391 -13.67 -7.27 10.91
CA THR A 391 -13.36 -7.80 9.59
C THR A 391 -12.08 -7.18 9.03
N GLU A 392 -11.90 -5.87 9.13
CA GLU A 392 -10.70 -5.12 8.76
C GLU A 392 -9.49 -5.59 9.56
N PHE A 393 -9.61 -5.72 10.88
CA PHE A 393 -8.54 -6.28 11.72
C PHE A 393 -8.16 -7.70 11.26
N CYS A 394 -9.15 -8.54 10.97
CA CYS A 394 -8.94 -9.89 10.45
C CYS A 394 -8.36 -9.90 9.04
N LEU A 395 -8.73 -8.96 8.16
CA LEU A 395 -8.19 -8.84 6.80
C LEU A 395 -6.75 -8.28 6.83
N ALA A 396 -6.48 -7.29 7.68
CA ALA A 396 -5.16 -6.69 7.83
C ALA A 396 -4.15 -7.66 8.47
N ILE A 397 -4.58 -8.52 9.40
CA ILE A 397 -3.72 -9.53 10.03
C ILE A 397 -3.72 -10.84 9.22
N GLY A 398 -4.83 -11.17 8.57
CA GLY A 398 -4.98 -12.36 7.74
C GLY A 398 -4.31 -12.26 6.37
N ASN A 399 -4.01 -11.05 5.87
CA ASN A 399 -3.22 -10.81 4.67
C ASN A 399 -1.70 -10.94 4.88
N VAL A 400 -1.24 -11.32 6.09
CA VAL A 400 0.15 -11.75 6.29
C VAL A 400 0.25 -13.24 5.96
N TYR A 401 0.14 -13.60 4.69
CA TYR A 401 0.56 -14.90 4.16
C TYR A 401 1.17 -14.78 2.77
#